data_AF-A0A972INH5-F1
#
_entry.id   AF-A0A972INH5-F1
#
_cell.length_a   1.000
_cell.length_b   1.000
_cell.length_c   1.000
_cell.angle_alpha   90.00
_cell.angle_beta   90.00
_cell.angle_gamma   90.00
#
_symmetry.space_group_name_H-M   'P 1'
#
loop_
_entity.id
_entity.type
_entity.pdbx_description
1 polymer ?
#
loop_
_entity_poly.entity_id
_entity_poly.type
_entity_poly.pdbx_seq_one_letter_code
_entity_poly.pdbx_strand_id
1 'polypeptide(L)' 'MYVFLNDQWVEENEAKVSVFDKGFMSAESVYETLRTFNGRVLRLEEHY' A
#
# COMPACT_ATOMS: atom_id res chain seq x y z
N MET A 1 4.46 -4.49 -12.25
CA MET A 1 4.36 -3.26 -11.44
C MET A 1 5.39 -3.35 -10.30
N TYR A 2 5.71 -2.25 -9.61
CA TYR A 2 6.43 -2.31 -8.32
C TYR A 2 5.45 -2.09 -7.17
N VAL A 3 5.67 -2.81 -6.06
CA VAL A 3 4.91 -2.66 -4.80
C VAL A 3 5.87 -2.18 -3.73
N PHE A 4 5.48 -1.16 -2.96
CA PHE A 4 6.19 -0.76 -1.76
C PHE A 4 5.65 -1.56 -0.57
N LEU A 5 6.47 -2.41 0.03
CA LEU A 5 6.10 -3.30 1.12
C LEU A 5 7.23 -3.35 2.15
N ASN A 6 6.93 -3.02 3.41
CA ASN A 6 7.88 -3.06 4.53
C ASN A 6 9.23 -2.38 4.23
N ASP A 7 9.18 -1.10 3.85
CA ASP A 7 10.35 -0.25 3.52
C ASP A 7 11.15 -0.68 2.29
N GLN A 8 10.58 -1.53 1.43
CA GLN A 8 11.25 -2.04 0.23
C GLN A 8 10.37 -1.93 -1.01
N TRP A 9 10.99 -1.66 -2.16
CA TRP A 9 10.36 -1.82 -3.47
C TRP A 9 10.61 -3.24 -3.98
N VAL A 10 9.54 -3.99 -4.24
CA VAL A 10 9.58 -5.36 -4.76
C VAL A 10 8.83 -5.45 -6.08
N GLU A 11 9.19 -6.41 -6.93
CA GLU A 11 8.35 -6.74 -8.08
C GLU A 11 6.99 -7.29 -7.61
N GLU A 12 5.94 -6.98 -8.35
CA GLU A 12 4.56 -7.36 -8.01
C GLU A 12 4.36 -8.86 -7.76
N ASN A 13 5.05 -9.72 -8.51
CA ASN A 13 5.04 -11.17 -8.36
C ASN A 13 5.82 -11.67 -7.14
N GLU A 14 6.66 -10.83 -6.54
CA GLU A 14 7.46 -11.15 -5.34
C GLU A 14 6.79 -10.65 -4.05
N ALA A 15 5.84 -9.71 -4.15
CA ALA A 15 5.10 -9.18 -3.01
C ALA A 15 4.30 -10.30 -2.31
N LYS A 16 4.56 -10.51 -1.01
CA LYS A 16 3.95 -11.58 -0.19
C LYS A 16 3.55 -11.06 1.17
N VAL A 17 2.39 -11.48 1.65
CA VAL A 17 1.95 -11.32 3.04
C VAL A 17 1.80 -12.69 3.69
N SER A 18 1.85 -12.74 5.01
CA SER A 18 1.62 -14.00 5.75
C SER A 18 0.16 -14.42 5.61
N VAL A 19 -0.10 -15.72 5.52
CA VAL A 19 -1.47 -16.27 5.65
C VAL A 19 -2.06 -16.01 7.04
N PHE A 20 -1.22 -15.69 8.03
CA PHE A 20 -1.61 -15.30 9.38
C PHE A 20 -1.62 -13.78 9.60
N ASP A 21 -1.54 -12.99 8.53
CA ASP A 21 -1.69 -11.53 8.63
C ASP A 21 -3.10 -11.18 9.14
N LYS A 22 -3.21 -10.24 10.09
CA LYS A 22 -4.49 -9.89 10.69
C LYS A 22 -5.39 -9.06 9.78
N GLY A 23 -4.80 -8.27 8.89
CA GLY A 23 -5.52 -7.60 7.80
C GLY A 23 -6.10 -8.63 6.83
N PHE A 24 -5.38 -9.72 6.56
CA PHE A 24 -5.89 -10.82 5.75
C PHE A 24 -6.96 -11.67 6.45
N MET A 25 -6.74 -12.08 7.71
CA MET A 25 -7.64 -13.00 8.42
C MET A 25 -8.90 -12.31 8.99
N SER A 26 -8.75 -11.09 9.50
CA SER A 26 -9.76 -10.41 10.33
C SER A 26 -10.09 -9.01 9.86
N ALA A 27 -9.55 -8.56 8.71
CA ALA A 27 -9.67 -7.19 8.21
C ALA A 27 -9.18 -6.11 9.19
N GLU A 28 -8.29 -6.45 10.14
CA GLU A 28 -7.62 -5.49 11.02
C GLU A 28 -6.59 -4.69 10.21
N SER A 29 -7.03 -3.63 9.54
CA SER A 29 -6.21 -2.82 8.65
C SER A 29 -6.69 -1.38 8.58
N VAL A 30 -5.80 -0.49 8.19
CA VAL A 30 -6.12 0.86 7.70
C VAL A 30 -5.63 0.96 6.27
N TYR A 31 -6.37 1.65 5.41
CA TYR A 31 -5.97 1.87 4.02
C TYR A 31 -6.39 3.26 3.59
N GLU A 32 -5.70 3.78 2.58
CA GLU A 32 -5.99 5.07 1.96
C GLU A 32 -5.88 4.93 0.44
N THR A 33 -6.55 5.81 -0.31
CA THR A 33 -6.39 5.88 -1.77
C THR A 33 -6.00 7.29 -2.17
N LEU A 34 -4.89 7.39 -2.90
CA LEU A 34 -4.34 8.67 -3.36
C LEU A 34 -4.55 8.83 -4.86
N ARG A 35 -5.05 10.00 -5.27
CA ARG A 35 -5.14 10.36 -6.69
C ARG A 35 -3.88 11.09 -7.13
N THR A 36 -3.37 10.76 -8.32
CA THR A 36 -2.26 11.48 -8.95
C THR A 36 -2.67 12.20 -10.24
N PHE A 37 -2.04 13.34 -10.50
CA PHE A 37 -2.08 14.08 -11.77
C PHE A 37 -0.67 14.48 -12.14
N ASN A 38 -0.19 14.07 -13.33
CA ASN A 38 1.16 14.37 -13.83
C ASN A 38 2.27 14.06 -12.79
N GLY A 39 2.16 12.92 -12.09
CA GLY A 39 3.15 12.49 -11.09
C GLY A 39 3.07 13.19 -9.73
N ARG A 40 2.09 14.07 -9.49
CA ARG A 40 1.87 14.72 -8.18
C ARG A 40 0.64 14.14 -7.49
N VAL A 41 0.74 13.88 -6.18
CA VAL A 41 -0.40 13.44 -5.36
C VAL A 41 -1.31 14.64 -5.05
N LEU A 42 -2.61 14.46 -5.21
CA LEU A 42 -3.62 15.45 -4.85
C LEU A 42 -3.78 15.48 -3.33
N ARG A 43 -3.71 16.68 -2.72
CA ARG A 43 -4.05 16.92 -1.30
C ARG A 43 -3.34 15.99 -0.31
N LEU A 44 -2.05 15.81 -0.53
CA LEU A 44 -1.22 14.85 0.21
C LEU A 44 -1.26 15.10 1.73
N GLU A 45 -1.22 16.36 2.17
CA GLU A 45 -1.24 16.71 3.60
C GLU A 45 -2.57 16.38 4.28
N GLU A 46 -3.69 16.40 3.55
CA GLU A 46 -5.00 16.06 4.09
C GLU A 46 -5.26 14.55 4.22
N HIS A 47 -4.38 13.71 3.67
CA HIS A 47 -4.44 12.25 3.78
C HIS A 47 -3.55 11.68 4.89
N TYR A 48 -2.71 12.52 5.53
CA TYR A 48 -1.78 12.12 6.59
C TYR A 48 -2.30 12.42 8.01
#